data_AF-A0ABD3FJT2-F1
#
_entry.id   AF-A0ABD3FJT2-F1
#
_cell.length_a   1.000
_cell.length_b   1.000
_cell.length_c   1.000
_cell.angle_alpha   90.00
_cell.angle_beta   90.00
_cell.angle_gamma   90.00
#
_symmetry.space_group_name_H-M   'P 1'
#
loop_
_entity.id
_entity.type
_entity.pdbx_description
1 polymer ?
#
loop_
_entity_poly.entity_id
_entity_poly.type
_entity_poly.pdbx_seq_one_letter_code
_entity_poly.pdbx_strand_id
1 'polypeptide(L)'
;MTSSSSSSSSSRSSFTSGSSSSSTSTTSSTDSSSESLGRNDAGYENSFNPVIIKGNRFFNSVTGDYFAVRGVNYYPRPNAGPIDMNNLDLFSNDFQHIWGRDLPQFTALGANVIRLYAVDPDVDHTDFMCALQAEGIYVVVDLGANCEGCEITADAAPACYPASYKARGERIISEFARYDNVMAFSGGNEINHRTGGNPWTWNAPCQKKFIRDMRAFLQSCSSLRQVPVGLVVADTDRDENALYYNCRTDQSDELENAQWYGINTYVHCEDISDPTKATGFNLLRDSFKSYDYSIPVVLTEFGCVSPNFPTVDGYEAQRTFHDAKFMNLPEYSDYFAGGVAFEYSTENANSMATSAYPFKTYGPQNYGLGYFSPEDCTDAGTNCTYERFPNFDFLKEAYTSYDSSSEPTLSNYAVPSNHVQTSTCPKDSPVLSDFTWEGDSASGAEACPSKTEARYQCPNLPSRQDGSLHLDEINSGSGNNDSRGGTVVKSGVPSGHEGVAIRFLMAAFAMIAFYL
;
A
#
# COMPACT_ATOMS: atom_id res chain seq x y z
N MET A 1 40.35 -41.05 -18.68
CA MET A 1 41.14 -41.08 -19.92
C MET A 1 40.39 -41.88 -20.97
N THR A 2 39.90 -41.17 -21.99
CA THR A 2 39.57 -41.57 -23.37
C THR A 2 39.10 -43.00 -23.70
N SER A 3 37.88 -43.07 -24.22
CA SER A 3 37.43 -43.85 -25.40
C SER A 3 35.88 -43.81 -25.41
N SER A 4 35.13 -43.73 -26.50
CA SER A 4 35.31 -43.31 -27.89
C SER A 4 33.91 -43.42 -28.52
N SER A 5 33.60 -42.54 -29.45
CA SER A 5 32.34 -42.47 -30.21
C SER A 5 32.12 -43.66 -31.15
N SER A 6 30.85 -44.01 -31.41
CA SER A 6 30.40 -44.45 -32.74
C SER A 6 28.88 -44.36 -32.88
N SER A 7 28.47 -43.81 -34.02
CA SER A 7 27.12 -43.57 -34.54
C SER A 7 26.73 -44.60 -35.59
N SER A 8 25.44 -44.61 -35.96
CA SER A 8 24.75 -45.19 -37.16
C SER A 8 23.75 -46.29 -36.77
N SER A 9 22.56 -46.47 -37.36
CA SER A 9 21.79 -45.82 -38.43
C SER A 9 20.41 -46.53 -38.54
N SER A 10 19.51 -45.97 -39.38
CA SER A 10 18.33 -46.62 -40.00
C SER A 10 17.02 -46.56 -39.19
N SER A 11 15.83 -46.24 -39.73
CA SER A 11 15.37 -45.99 -41.11
C SER A 11 13.97 -45.35 -41.08
N ARG A 12 13.65 -44.54 -42.09
CA ARG A 12 12.31 -43.99 -42.39
C ARG A 12 11.44 -45.02 -43.11
N SER A 13 10.13 -45.01 -42.83
CA SER A 13 9.09 -45.31 -43.84
C SER A 13 7.73 -44.71 -43.45
N SER A 14 6.99 -44.35 -44.49
CA SER A 14 5.93 -43.34 -44.58
C SER A 14 4.51 -43.91 -44.74
N PHE A 15 3.51 -43.13 -44.29
CA PHE A 15 2.14 -42.95 -44.80
C PHE A 15 1.24 -44.17 -45.10
N THR A 16 0.05 -44.23 -44.50
CA THR A 16 -1.25 -43.90 -45.16
C THR A 16 -2.46 -44.05 -44.22
N SER A 17 -3.49 -43.26 -44.55
CA SER A 17 -4.80 -43.04 -43.94
C SER A 17 -5.79 -44.22 -44.05
N GLY A 18 -6.76 -44.27 -43.13
CA GLY A 18 -8.01 -45.03 -43.31
C GLY A 18 -9.02 -44.73 -42.21
N SER A 19 -10.13 -44.09 -42.57
CA SER A 19 -11.31 -43.81 -41.76
C SER A 19 -12.51 -44.65 -42.24
N SER A 20 -13.34 -45.12 -41.30
CA SER A 20 -14.70 -45.68 -41.46
C SER A 20 -15.19 -45.99 -40.03
N SER A 21 -16.43 -45.87 -39.56
CA SER A 21 -17.81 -45.62 -40.04
C SER A 21 -18.65 -45.57 -38.72
N SER A 22 -19.84 -44.99 -38.55
CA SER A 22 -21.12 -45.27 -39.21
C SER A 22 -22.28 -44.50 -38.52
N SER A 23 -23.18 -43.91 -39.33
CA SER A 23 -24.67 -43.80 -39.26
C SER A 23 -25.42 -44.04 -37.92
N THR A 24 -26.50 -43.34 -37.54
CA THR A 24 -27.80 -43.21 -38.27
C THR A 24 -28.75 -42.21 -37.56
N SER A 25 -29.68 -41.67 -38.35
CA SER A 25 -30.77 -40.71 -38.14
C SER A 25 -31.87 -41.02 -37.10
N THR A 26 -32.53 -39.96 -36.57
CA THR A 26 -34.00 -39.88 -36.50
C THR A 26 -34.51 -38.43 -36.40
N THR A 27 -35.64 -38.17 -37.07
CA THR A 27 -36.32 -36.90 -37.31
C THR A 27 -37.39 -36.57 -36.25
N SER A 28 -37.43 -35.29 -35.86
CA SER A 28 -38.58 -34.41 -35.55
C SER A 28 -39.73 -34.87 -34.63
N SER A 29 -39.89 -34.13 -33.53
CA SER A 29 -41.19 -33.62 -33.07
C SER A 29 -41.00 -32.27 -32.37
N THR A 30 -41.46 -31.21 -33.01
CA THR A 30 -41.65 -29.86 -32.45
C THR A 30 -42.84 -29.87 -31.48
N ASP A 31 -42.65 -29.35 -30.27
CA ASP A 31 -43.64 -28.46 -29.68
C ASP A 31 -42.99 -27.48 -28.70
N SER A 32 -43.50 -26.25 -28.73
CA SER A 32 -42.87 -25.02 -28.28
C SER A 32 -43.24 -24.63 -26.85
N SER A 33 -42.27 -24.19 -26.03
CA SER A 33 -42.46 -23.12 -25.03
C SER A 33 -41.12 -22.62 -24.46
N SER A 34 -40.68 -21.47 -25.00
CA SER A 34 -39.79 -20.45 -24.41
C SER A 34 -38.59 -20.88 -23.56
N GLU A 35 -37.49 -21.23 -24.22
CA GLU A 35 -36.15 -20.96 -23.70
C GLU A 35 -35.46 -19.99 -24.67
N SER A 36 -35.16 -18.78 -24.20
CA SER A 36 -34.32 -17.84 -24.95
C SER A 36 -32.88 -18.31 -24.89
N LEU A 37 -32.47 -19.11 -25.87
CA LEU A 37 -31.07 -19.33 -26.18
C LEU A 37 -30.49 -18.04 -26.80
N GLY A 38 -29.37 -17.61 -26.24
CA GLY A 38 -28.37 -16.83 -26.96
C GLY A 38 -28.42 -15.33 -26.72
N ARG A 39 -27.59 -14.86 -25.78
CA ARG A 39 -26.71 -13.75 -26.11
C ARG A 39 -25.27 -14.14 -25.78
N ASN A 40 -24.50 -14.21 -26.85
CA ASN A 40 -23.07 -14.42 -26.84
C ASN A 40 -22.37 -13.31 -26.03
N ASP A 41 -21.29 -13.72 -25.39
CA ASP A 41 -20.16 -12.93 -24.96
C ASP A 41 -19.83 -11.80 -25.96
N ALA A 42 -19.70 -10.58 -25.45
CA ALA A 42 -19.21 -9.42 -26.16
C ALA A 42 -18.63 -8.38 -25.18
N GLY A 43 -17.38 -8.59 -24.78
CA GLY A 43 -16.34 -7.55 -24.90
C GLY A 43 -16.13 -6.60 -23.72
N TYR A 44 -15.10 -6.91 -22.91
CA TYR A 44 -14.23 -5.98 -22.15
C TYR A 44 -14.75 -4.55 -21.85
N GLU A 45 -15.29 -4.38 -20.64
CA GLU A 45 -15.63 -3.10 -19.97
C GLU A 45 -14.50 -2.59 -19.04
N ASN A 46 -13.26 -3.08 -19.15
CA ASN A 46 -12.19 -2.72 -18.19
C ASN A 46 -11.44 -1.45 -18.59
N SER A 47 -12.03 -0.27 -18.39
CA SER A 47 -11.19 0.87 -18.04
C SER A 47 -10.63 0.65 -16.64
N PHE A 48 -9.35 0.93 -16.42
CA PHE A 48 -8.79 0.88 -15.07
C PHE A 48 -9.35 2.07 -14.28
N ASN A 49 -10.10 1.80 -13.21
CA ASN A 49 -10.82 2.85 -12.47
C ASN A 49 -9.97 3.34 -11.30
N PRO A 50 -9.81 4.64 -11.09
CA PRO A 50 -9.17 5.14 -9.88
C PRO A 50 -9.88 4.69 -8.61
N VAL A 51 -9.11 4.59 -7.53
CA VAL A 51 -9.64 4.50 -6.17
C VAL A 51 -9.77 5.90 -5.58
N ILE A 52 -10.87 6.15 -4.87
CA ILE A 52 -11.19 7.43 -4.22
C ILE A 52 -11.54 7.22 -2.75
N ILE A 53 -11.46 8.27 -1.95
CA ILE A 53 -11.76 8.25 -0.51
C ILE A 53 -13.16 8.83 -0.27
N LYS A 54 -13.92 8.24 0.64
CA LYS A 54 -15.09 8.86 1.28
C LYS A 54 -15.07 8.53 2.76
N GLY A 55 -14.92 9.53 3.62
CA GLY A 55 -14.69 9.32 5.05
C GLY A 55 -13.45 8.48 5.29
N ASN A 56 -13.54 7.46 6.14
CA ASN A 56 -12.45 6.57 6.49
C ASN A 56 -12.29 5.35 5.56
N ARG A 57 -12.87 5.36 4.35
CA ARG A 57 -12.86 4.21 3.43
C ARG A 57 -12.47 4.57 2.00
N PHE A 58 -11.89 3.59 1.31
CA PHE A 58 -11.58 3.64 -0.12
C PHE A 58 -12.68 2.97 -0.95
N PHE A 59 -12.92 3.49 -2.16
CA PHE A 59 -13.91 2.96 -3.10
C PHE A 59 -13.38 2.98 -4.53
N ASN A 60 -13.77 2.00 -5.34
CA ASN A 60 -13.62 2.08 -6.78
C ASN A 60 -14.50 3.22 -7.32
N SER A 61 -13.91 4.16 -8.06
CA SER A 61 -14.62 5.37 -8.51
C SER A 61 -15.78 5.13 -9.49
N VAL A 62 -15.80 3.98 -10.17
CA VAL A 62 -16.81 3.68 -11.19
C VAL A 62 -17.78 2.62 -10.70
N THR A 63 -17.30 1.48 -10.19
CA THR A 63 -18.20 0.43 -9.68
C THR A 63 -18.82 0.82 -8.34
N GLY A 64 -18.16 1.71 -7.59
CA GLY A 64 -18.57 2.09 -6.25
C GLY A 64 -18.26 1.03 -5.20
N ASP A 65 -17.60 -0.09 -5.54
CA ASP A 65 -17.31 -1.13 -4.57
C ASP A 65 -16.31 -0.64 -3.52
N TYR A 66 -16.50 -1.06 -2.27
CA TYR A 66 -15.50 -0.85 -1.23
C TYR A 66 -14.17 -1.51 -1.63
N PHE A 67 -13.09 -0.75 -1.49
CA PHE A 67 -11.75 -1.19 -1.85
C PHE A 67 -10.95 -1.53 -0.57
N ALA A 68 -10.96 -2.81 -0.18
CA ALA A 68 -10.09 -3.30 0.88
C ALA A 68 -8.66 -3.49 0.36
N VAL A 69 -7.69 -2.86 1.01
CA VAL A 69 -6.26 -2.97 0.68
C VAL A 69 -5.74 -4.35 1.07
N ARG A 70 -5.25 -5.10 0.09
CA ARG A 70 -4.59 -6.40 0.23
C ARG A 70 -3.29 -6.32 -0.55
N GLY A 71 -2.23 -5.88 0.11
CA GLY A 71 -0.99 -5.54 -0.60
C GLY A 71 0.24 -6.30 -0.15
N VAL A 72 1.32 -6.12 -0.90
CA VAL A 72 2.65 -6.59 -0.51
C VAL A 72 3.68 -5.48 -0.76
N ASN A 73 4.59 -5.28 0.20
CA ASN A 73 5.68 -4.33 0.07
C ASN A 73 6.69 -4.87 -0.94
N TYR A 74 7.04 -4.06 -1.94
CA TYR A 74 7.81 -4.51 -3.09
C TYR A 74 9.06 -3.66 -3.31
N TYR A 75 10.21 -4.27 -3.02
CA TYR A 75 11.52 -3.70 -3.28
C TYR A 75 12.49 -4.83 -3.72
N PRO A 76 12.52 -5.19 -5.02
CA PRO A 76 13.10 -6.44 -5.54
C PRO A 76 14.63 -6.39 -5.69
N ARG A 77 15.33 -6.05 -4.61
CA ARG A 77 16.79 -5.93 -4.62
C ARG A 77 17.44 -7.31 -4.84
N PRO A 78 18.33 -7.48 -5.85
CA PRO A 78 19.01 -8.75 -6.08
C PRO A 78 20.01 -9.04 -4.96
N ASN A 79 20.46 -10.30 -4.85
CA ASN A 79 21.28 -10.75 -3.72
C ASN A 79 22.70 -10.17 -3.72
N ALA A 80 23.22 -9.78 -4.90
CA ALA A 80 24.57 -9.28 -5.06
C ALA A 80 24.71 -8.42 -6.34
N GLY A 81 25.91 -7.84 -6.53
CA GLY A 81 26.29 -7.19 -7.78
C GLY A 81 26.00 -5.69 -7.82
N PRO A 82 26.09 -5.07 -9.01
CA PRO A 82 26.14 -3.61 -9.14
C PRO A 82 24.80 -2.92 -8.85
N ILE A 83 23.68 -3.65 -8.89
CA ILE A 83 22.33 -3.14 -8.65
C ILE A 83 21.74 -3.65 -7.32
N ASP A 84 22.55 -4.35 -6.51
CA ASP A 84 22.28 -4.64 -5.10
C ASP A 84 22.52 -3.34 -4.28
N MET A 85 21.72 -2.33 -4.55
CA MET A 85 21.82 -1.00 -3.96
C MET A 85 20.54 -0.65 -3.22
N ASN A 86 20.71 -0.01 -2.07
CA ASN A 86 19.58 0.55 -1.35
C ASN A 86 19.11 1.84 -2.05
N ASN A 87 17.80 2.10 -2.03
CA ASN A 87 17.13 3.25 -2.67
C ASN A 87 17.38 3.39 -4.18
N LEU A 88 17.62 2.28 -4.87
CA LEU A 88 17.66 2.25 -6.34
C LEU A 88 16.24 2.02 -6.87
N ASP A 89 15.81 2.84 -7.81
CA ASP A 89 14.54 2.64 -8.52
C ASP A 89 14.65 1.42 -9.46
N LEU A 90 14.03 0.31 -9.06
CA LEU A 90 13.95 -0.94 -9.82
C LEU A 90 12.62 -1.09 -10.57
N PHE A 91 11.84 -0.02 -10.69
CA PHE A 91 10.50 0.00 -11.28
C PHE A 91 10.44 0.66 -12.65
N SER A 92 11.56 1.20 -13.15
CA SER A 92 11.64 1.79 -14.48
C SER A 92 11.59 0.75 -15.59
N ASN A 93 11.35 1.19 -16.82
CA ASN A 93 11.34 0.34 -18.01
C ASN A 93 12.69 -0.39 -18.22
N ASP A 94 13.80 0.20 -17.78
CA ASP A 94 15.14 -0.41 -17.88
C ASP A 94 15.28 -1.68 -17.02
N PHE A 95 14.43 -1.85 -16.00
CA PHE A 95 14.42 -3.00 -15.11
C PHE A 95 13.27 -3.98 -15.37
N GLN A 96 12.71 -3.97 -16.59
CA GLN A 96 11.59 -4.84 -16.97
C GLN A 96 11.82 -6.33 -16.72
N HIS A 97 13.05 -6.82 -16.87
CA HIS A 97 13.36 -8.23 -16.58
C HIS A 97 13.22 -8.59 -15.10
N ILE A 98 13.33 -7.63 -14.19
CA ILE A 98 13.18 -7.81 -12.73
C ILE A 98 11.70 -7.77 -12.38
N TRP A 99 11.02 -6.65 -12.60
CA TRP A 99 9.62 -6.53 -12.21
C TRP A 99 8.68 -7.40 -13.05
N GLY A 100 9.05 -7.71 -14.29
CA GLY A 100 8.29 -8.63 -15.14
C GLY A 100 8.34 -10.08 -14.65
N ARG A 101 9.43 -10.50 -13.99
CA ARG A 101 9.53 -11.82 -13.32
C ARG A 101 8.57 -11.91 -12.13
N ASP A 102 8.41 -10.80 -11.40
CA ASP A 102 7.71 -10.76 -10.12
C ASP A 102 6.21 -10.52 -10.27
N LEU A 103 5.77 -9.83 -11.34
CA LEU A 103 4.36 -9.53 -11.62
C LEU A 103 3.40 -10.73 -11.45
N PRO A 104 3.68 -11.94 -11.98
CA PRO A 104 2.78 -13.09 -11.79
C PRO A 104 2.63 -13.53 -10.33
N GLN A 105 3.57 -13.16 -9.45
CA GLN A 105 3.49 -13.49 -8.03
C GLN A 105 2.44 -12.63 -7.32
N PHE A 106 2.26 -11.36 -7.70
CA PHE A 106 1.21 -10.51 -7.12
C PHE A 106 -0.18 -11.06 -7.45
N THR A 107 -0.41 -11.43 -8.71
CA THR A 107 -1.66 -12.07 -9.14
C THR A 107 -1.86 -13.41 -8.43
N ALA A 108 -0.80 -14.22 -8.28
CA ALA A 108 -0.90 -15.49 -7.56
C ALA A 108 -1.19 -15.33 -6.06
N LEU A 109 -0.72 -14.23 -5.45
CA LEU A 109 -0.99 -13.87 -4.06
C LEU A 109 -2.43 -13.34 -3.88
N GLY A 110 -3.05 -12.82 -4.95
CA GLY A 110 -4.32 -12.10 -4.88
C GLY A 110 -4.16 -10.69 -4.33
N ALA A 111 -2.96 -10.09 -4.45
CA ALA A 111 -2.70 -8.73 -4.04
C ALA A 111 -3.32 -7.73 -5.03
N ASN A 112 -3.89 -6.64 -4.51
CA ASN A 112 -4.43 -5.53 -5.31
C ASN A 112 -3.66 -4.22 -5.12
N VAL A 113 -2.69 -4.18 -4.21
CA VAL A 113 -1.82 -3.01 -3.96
C VAL A 113 -0.37 -3.47 -3.83
N ILE A 114 0.56 -2.70 -4.38
CA ILE A 114 1.97 -2.76 -3.97
C ILE A 114 2.41 -1.38 -3.48
N ARG A 115 3.39 -1.35 -2.59
CA ARG A 115 4.04 -0.10 -2.16
C ARG A 115 5.39 0.02 -2.85
N LEU A 116 5.62 1.16 -3.50
CA LEU A 116 6.87 1.48 -4.19
C LEU A 116 7.73 2.36 -3.29
N TYR A 117 8.93 1.88 -2.98
CA TYR A 117 9.93 2.60 -2.21
C TYR A 117 10.94 3.25 -3.15
N ALA A 118 11.29 4.52 -2.95
CA ALA A 118 12.38 5.21 -3.66
C ALA A 118 12.29 5.24 -5.20
N VAL A 119 11.24 5.87 -5.75
CA VAL A 119 11.12 6.13 -7.20
C VAL A 119 12.01 7.29 -7.66
N ASP A 120 12.55 7.23 -8.87
CA ASP A 120 13.30 8.30 -9.52
C ASP A 120 12.40 9.02 -10.54
N PRO A 121 12.01 10.28 -10.33
CA PRO A 121 11.13 10.98 -11.26
C PRO A 121 11.76 11.28 -12.63
N ASP A 122 13.06 11.05 -12.82
CA ASP A 122 13.75 11.34 -14.09
C ASP A 122 13.80 10.15 -15.06
N VAL A 123 13.25 8.98 -14.68
CA VAL A 123 13.19 7.76 -15.52
C VAL A 123 11.75 7.38 -15.90
N ASP A 124 11.59 6.53 -16.92
CA ASP A 124 10.28 6.13 -17.44
C ASP A 124 9.74 4.88 -16.72
N HIS A 125 8.55 4.98 -16.11
CA HIS A 125 7.83 3.87 -15.44
C HIS A 125 6.61 3.37 -16.22
N THR A 126 6.41 3.84 -17.46
CA THR A 126 5.20 3.59 -18.24
C THR A 126 4.86 2.11 -18.35
N ASP A 127 5.84 1.27 -18.68
CA ASP A 127 5.58 -0.16 -18.92
C ASP A 127 5.25 -0.88 -17.61
N PHE A 128 5.94 -0.53 -16.51
CA PHE A 128 5.66 -1.08 -15.19
C PHE A 128 4.24 -0.71 -14.72
N MET A 129 3.89 0.57 -14.78
CA MET A 129 2.57 1.05 -14.36
C MET A 129 1.46 0.42 -15.19
N CYS A 130 1.66 0.23 -16.50
CA CYS A 130 0.69 -0.43 -17.35
C CYS A 130 0.59 -1.94 -17.15
N ALA A 131 1.70 -2.61 -16.84
CA ALA A 131 1.69 -4.02 -16.50
C ALA A 131 0.89 -4.27 -15.21
N LEU A 132 1.05 -3.41 -14.20
CA LEU A 132 0.25 -3.47 -12.97
C LEU A 132 -1.24 -3.21 -13.23
N GLN A 133 -1.57 -2.22 -14.08
CA GLN A 133 -2.96 -1.96 -14.45
C GLN A 133 -3.62 -3.16 -15.14
N ALA A 134 -2.89 -3.86 -16.01
CA ALA A 134 -3.40 -5.06 -16.68
C ALA A 134 -3.77 -6.19 -15.71
N GLU A 135 -3.10 -6.25 -14.56
CA GLU A 135 -3.36 -7.21 -13.48
C GLU A 135 -4.32 -6.66 -12.39
N GLY A 136 -4.85 -5.44 -12.55
CA GLY A 136 -5.74 -4.84 -11.56
C GLY A 136 -5.05 -4.33 -10.29
N ILE A 137 -3.73 -4.07 -10.35
CA ILE A 137 -2.89 -3.71 -9.21
C ILE A 137 -2.69 -2.19 -9.13
N TYR A 138 -2.93 -1.64 -7.93
CA TYR A 138 -2.69 -0.26 -7.57
C TYR A 138 -1.35 -0.09 -6.86
N VAL A 139 -0.87 1.15 -6.80
CA VAL A 139 0.37 1.50 -6.11
C VAL A 139 0.16 2.58 -5.05
N VAL A 140 0.85 2.43 -3.92
CA VAL A 140 1.22 3.54 -3.05
C VAL A 140 2.63 3.97 -3.44
N VAL A 141 2.80 5.25 -3.77
CA VAL A 141 4.10 5.79 -4.19
C VAL A 141 4.67 6.65 -3.07
N ASP A 142 5.82 6.25 -2.54
CA ASP A 142 6.56 7.06 -1.58
C ASP A 142 7.27 8.22 -2.31
N LEU A 143 7.06 9.44 -1.80
CA LEU A 143 7.70 10.65 -2.33
C LEU A 143 9.15 10.79 -1.81
N GLY A 144 9.42 10.15 -0.68
CA GLY A 144 10.72 10.10 -0.02
C GLY A 144 11.65 9.04 -0.60
N ALA A 145 12.94 9.30 -0.47
CA ALA A 145 13.99 8.30 -0.61
C ALA A 145 15.15 8.66 0.33
N ASN A 146 15.91 7.65 0.76
CA ASN A 146 17.15 7.82 1.51
C ASN A 146 18.28 8.29 0.58
N CYS A 147 18.22 9.55 0.19
CA CYS A 147 19.29 10.30 -0.47
C CYS A 147 19.35 11.74 0.05
N GLU A 148 20.49 12.40 -0.18
CA GLU A 148 20.68 13.79 0.27
C GLU A 148 19.60 14.72 -0.30
N GLY A 149 18.84 15.35 0.60
CA GLY A 149 17.76 16.27 0.22
C GLY A 149 16.50 15.61 -0.35
N CYS A 150 16.37 14.28 -0.27
CA CYS A 150 15.27 13.51 -0.85
C CYS A 150 14.18 13.10 0.15
N GLU A 151 14.24 13.57 1.40
CA GLU A 151 13.32 13.20 2.47
C GLU A 151 13.31 14.23 3.60
N ILE A 152 12.40 14.06 4.57
CA ILE A 152 12.45 14.75 5.86
C ILE A 152 13.63 14.19 6.68
N THR A 153 14.54 15.07 7.12
CA THR A 153 15.68 14.65 7.94
C THR A 153 15.27 14.40 9.39
N ALA A 154 16.17 13.85 10.22
CA ALA A 154 15.94 13.64 11.65
C ALA A 154 16.04 14.94 12.51
N ASP A 155 16.32 16.09 11.88
CA ASP A 155 16.50 17.37 12.58
C ASP A 155 15.18 17.91 13.15
N ALA A 156 15.29 18.97 13.97
CA ALA A 156 14.14 19.68 14.50
C ALA A 156 13.45 20.54 13.44
N ALA A 157 12.14 20.74 13.57
CA ALA A 157 11.42 21.72 12.79
C ALA A 157 11.97 23.15 13.04
N PRO A 158 12.15 23.97 11.98
CA PRO A 158 11.79 23.70 10.58
C PRO A 158 12.93 23.09 9.73
N ALA A 159 14.12 22.90 10.29
CA ALA A 159 15.32 22.49 9.54
C ALA A 159 15.19 21.10 8.88
N CYS A 160 14.32 20.24 9.41
CA CYS A 160 14.08 18.91 8.85
C CYS A 160 13.40 18.86 7.48
N TYR A 161 12.85 19.97 6.97
CA TYR A 161 12.17 20.01 5.68
C TYR A 161 12.96 20.85 4.67
N PRO A 162 13.87 20.22 3.90
CA PRO A 162 14.67 20.93 2.91
C PRO A 162 13.84 21.29 1.67
N ALA A 163 14.15 22.42 1.04
CA ALA A 163 13.48 22.86 -0.19
C ALA A 163 13.63 21.87 -1.36
N SER A 164 14.73 21.11 -1.40
CA SER A 164 14.95 20.06 -2.41
C SER A 164 13.91 18.95 -2.32
N TYR A 165 13.44 18.61 -1.11
CA TYR A 165 12.46 17.56 -0.93
C TYR A 165 11.08 17.97 -1.42
N LYS A 166 10.71 19.24 -1.21
CA LYS A 166 9.51 19.83 -1.82
C LYS A 166 9.52 19.67 -3.35
N ALA A 167 10.60 20.11 -4.00
CA ALA A 167 10.73 20.03 -5.45
C ALA A 167 10.69 18.58 -5.96
N ARG A 168 11.34 17.65 -5.24
CA ARG A 168 11.28 16.21 -5.55
C ARG A 168 9.84 15.67 -5.46
N GLY A 169 9.12 15.98 -4.40
CA GLY A 169 7.73 15.53 -4.22
C GLY A 169 6.81 16.03 -5.33
N GLU A 170 6.92 17.30 -5.73
CA GLU A 170 6.14 17.88 -6.83
C GLU A 170 6.44 17.20 -8.19
N ARG A 171 7.71 16.84 -8.43
CA ARG A 171 8.12 16.07 -9.63
C ARG A 171 7.54 14.66 -9.66
N ILE A 172 7.69 13.91 -8.58
CA ILE A 172 7.12 12.55 -8.49
C ILE A 172 5.61 12.61 -8.67
N ILE A 173 4.92 13.57 -8.06
CA ILE A 173 3.48 13.77 -8.26
C ILE A 173 3.16 14.01 -9.74
N SER A 174 3.92 14.86 -10.42
CA SER A 174 3.70 15.17 -11.85
C SER A 174 3.82 13.94 -12.75
N GLU A 175 4.80 13.08 -12.47
CA GLU A 175 5.03 11.85 -13.24
C GLU A 175 4.05 10.72 -12.91
N PHE A 176 3.64 10.58 -11.64
CA PHE A 176 2.84 9.42 -11.21
C PHE A 176 1.33 9.70 -11.17
N ALA A 177 0.89 10.94 -10.90
CA ALA A 177 -0.55 11.24 -10.77
C ALA A 177 -1.34 11.02 -12.07
N ARG A 178 -0.63 10.93 -13.20
CA ARG A 178 -1.20 10.66 -14.53
C ARG A 178 -1.75 9.24 -14.72
N TYR A 179 -1.36 8.28 -13.88
CA TYR A 179 -1.82 6.89 -13.96
C TYR A 179 -3.02 6.65 -13.04
N ASP A 180 -4.05 5.97 -13.55
CA ASP A 180 -5.29 5.70 -12.80
C ASP A 180 -5.07 4.69 -11.65
N ASN A 181 -3.99 3.91 -11.66
CA ASN A 181 -3.63 2.97 -10.59
C ASN A 181 -2.75 3.51 -9.47
N VAL A 182 -2.38 4.78 -9.48
CA VAL A 182 -1.77 5.37 -8.28
C VAL A 182 -2.88 5.62 -7.24
N MET A 183 -2.95 4.76 -6.23
CA MET A 183 -3.94 4.83 -5.18
C MET A 183 -3.69 6.04 -4.27
N ALA A 184 -2.43 6.23 -3.86
CA ALA A 184 -2.06 7.25 -2.89
C ALA A 184 -0.58 7.62 -2.97
N PHE A 185 -0.24 8.83 -2.51
CA PHE A 185 1.13 9.25 -2.25
C PHE A 185 1.44 9.22 -0.76
N SER A 186 2.61 8.70 -0.39
CA SER A 186 3.16 8.77 0.97
C SER A 186 4.20 9.87 1.07
N GLY A 187 4.00 10.78 2.01
CA GLY A 187 4.91 11.90 2.23
C GLY A 187 6.19 11.56 2.99
N GLY A 188 6.32 10.34 3.51
CA GLY A 188 7.47 9.88 4.29
C GLY A 188 7.25 8.49 4.87
N ASN A 189 8.35 7.82 5.24
CA ASN A 189 8.36 6.49 5.83
C ASN A 189 9.03 6.54 7.21
N GLU A 190 8.26 6.27 8.27
CA GLU A 190 8.76 6.08 9.65
C GLU A 190 9.70 7.17 10.19
N ILE A 191 9.57 8.42 9.74
CA ILE A 191 10.48 9.49 10.17
C ILE A 191 10.47 9.65 11.69
N ASN A 192 9.31 9.41 12.34
CA ASN A 192 9.17 9.42 13.79
C ASN A 192 10.15 8.45 14.49
N HIS A 193 10.44 7.31 13.88
CA HIS A 193 11.39 6.32 14.41
C HIS A 193 12.86 6.78 14.32
N ARG A 194 13.17 7.71 13.41
CA ARG A 194 14.55 8.14 13.10
C ARG A 194 15.00 9.37 13.89
N THR A 195 14.14 9.94 14.73
CA THR A 195 14.41 11.18 15.48
C THR A 195 15.24 10.98 16.75
N GLY A 196 15.78 9.78 17.00
CA GLY A 196 16.69 9.54 18.13
C GLY A 196 16.05 9.65 19.53
N GLY A 197 14.73 9.40 19.63
CA GLY A 197 13.97 9.46 20.88
C GLY A 197 13.55 10.87 21.31
N ASN A 198 13.67 11.85 20.41
CA ASN A 198 13.07 13.17 20.60
C ASN A 198 11.53 13.07 20.59
N PRO A 199 10.80 14.01 21.24
CA PRO A 199 9.34 13.99 21.24
C PRO A 199 8.78 14.15 19.81
N TRP A 200 7.57 13.64 19.56
CA TRP A 200 6.91 13.75 18.25
C TRP A 200 6.87 15.19 17.70
N THR A 201 6.76 16.20 18.57
CA THR A 201 6.76 17.63 18.22
C THR A 201 8.06 18.12 17.60
N TRP A 202 9.15 17.37 17.76
CA TRP A 202 10.46 17.69 17.20
C TRP A 202 10.46 17.73 15.67
N ASN A 203 9.80 16.75 15.04
CA ASN A 203 9.90 16.53 13.59
C ASN A 203 8.54 16.51 12.88
N ALA A 204 7.48 16.04 13.54
CA ALA A 204 6.16 15.91 12.92
C ALA A 204 5.65 17.19 12.19
N PRO A 205 5.97 18.42 12.64
CA PRO A 205 5.61 19.62 11.88
C PRO A 205 6.22 19.70 10.48
N CYS A 206 7.46 19.21 10.27
CA CYS A 206 8.09 19.13 8.95
C CYS A 206 7.32 18.20 8.02
N GLN A 207 6.99 17.01 8.51
CA GLN A 207 6.23 16.01 7.74
C GLN A 207 4.82 16.52 7.39
N LYS A 208 4.14 17.15 8.36
CA LYS A 208 2.82 17.77 8.16
C LYS A 208 2.87 18.90 7.13
N LYS A 209 3.87 19.78 7.23
CA LYS A 209 4.08 20.86 6.26
C LYS A 209 4.36 20.33 4.86
N PHE A 210 5.15 19.27 4.72
CA PHE A 210 5.38 18.63 3.42
C PHE A 210 4.08 18.09 2.81
N ILE A 211 3.27 17.36 3.59
CA ILE A 211 1.94 16.88 3.14
C ILE A 211 1.08 18.04 2.65
N ARG A 212 1.01 19.11 3.45
CA ARG A 212 0.26 20.33 3.11
C ARG A 212 0.72 20.94 1.79
N ASP A 213 2.02 21.02 1.55
CA ASP A 213 2.58 21.56 0.31
C ASP A 213 2.29 20.68 -0.90
N MET A 214 2.41 19.35 -0.77
CA MET A 214 2.07 18.41 -1.85
C MET A 214 0.58 18.48 -2.21
N ARG A 215 -0.29 18.58 -1.20
CA ARG A 215 -1.73 18.80 -1.41
C ARG A 215 -2.00 20.14 -2.10
N ALA A 216 -1.29 21.20 -1.72
CA ALA A 216 -1.42 22.51 -2.36
C ALA A 216 -0.96 22.48 -3.83
N PHE A 217 0.12 21.77 -4.13
CA PHE A 217 0.58 21.58 -5.51
C PHE A 217 -0.47 20.86 -6.36
N LEU A 218 -0.99 19.73 -5.90
CA LEU A 218 -2.08 19.00 -6.55
C LEU A 218 -3.30 19.90 -6.80
N GLN A 219 -3.75 20.67 -5.80
CA GLN A 219 -4.88 21.59 -5.93
C GLN A 219 -4.63 22.70 -6.95
N SER A 220 -3.39 23.19 -7.04
CA SER A 220 -3.03 24.25 -8.01
C SER A 220 -3.05 23.74 -9.46
N CYS A 221 -2.87 22.43 -9.66
CA CYS A 221 -2.78 21.80 -10.97
C CYS A 221 -4.07 21.08 -11.35
N SER A 222 -5.04 21.83 -11.88
CA SER A 222 -6.34 21.30 -12.35
C SER A 222 -6.25 20.21 -13.45
N SER A 223 -5.10 20.06 -14.11
CA SER A 223 -4.85 18.99 -15.08
C SER A 223 -4.58 17.63 -14.43
N LEU A 224 -4.01 17.63 -13.21
CA LEU A 224 -3.64 16.43 -12.47
C LEU A 224 -4.85 15.80 -11.78
N ARG A 225 -4.83 14.47 -11.69
CA ARG A 225 -5.74 13.74 -10.80
C ARG A 225 -5.41 14.09 -9.36
N GLN A 226 -6.45 14.35 -8.56
CA GLN A 226 -6.32 14.67 -7.14
C GLN A 226 -6.11 13.39 -6.32
N VAL A 227 -4.91 12.80 -6.46
CA VAL A 227 -4.48 11.61 -5.72
C VAL A 227 -4.34 11.95 -4.23
N PRO A 228 -4.87 11.13 -3.30
CA PRO A 228 -4.76 11.45 -1.89
C PRO A 228 -3.31 11.40 -1.40
N VAL A 229 -2.93 12.39 -0.59
CA VAL A 229 -1.60 12.48 0.04
C VAL A 229 -1.72 12.18 1.53
N GLY A 230 -0.85 11.31 2.02
CA GLY A 230 -0.76 10.90 3.42
C GLY A 230 0.68 10.62 3.79
N LEU A 231 0.89 9.72 4.72
CA LEU A 231 2.22 9.34 5.20
C LEU A 231 2.21 7.96 5.86
N VAL A 232 3.39 7.41 6.06
CA VAL A 232 3.62 6.18 6.81
C VAL A 232 4.42 6.48 8.07
N VAL A 233 3.91 6.02 9.22
CA VAL A 233 4.61 6.13 10.50
C VAL A 233 4.98 4.76 11.06
N ALA A 234 6.07 4.71 11.84
CA ALA A 234 6.31 3.58 12.71
C ALA A 234 5.30 3.59 13.85
N ASP A 235 4.96 2.41 14.37
CA ASP A 235 4.09 2.24 15.53
C ASP A 235 4.78 2.58 16.87
N THR A 236 5.29 3.82 16.95
CA THR A 236 5.92 4.44 18.12
C THR A 236 5.34 5.84 18.34
N ASP A 237 5.00 6.18 19.59
CA ASP A 237 4.25 7.41 19.92
C ASP A 237 2.96 7.54 19.08
N ARG A 238 2.21 6.42 18.98
CA ARG A 238 1.07 6.26 18.08
C ARG A 238 0.00 7.33 18.31
N ASP A 239 -0.40 7.55 19.56
CA ASP A 239 -1.53 8.41 19.91
C ASP A 239 -1.32 9.83 19.38
N GLU A 240 -0.18 10.44 19.70
CA GLU A 240 0.12 11.82 19.33
C GLU A 240 0.35 11.98 17.83
N ASN A 241 1.06 11.03 17.19
CA ASN A 241 1.27 11.08 15.73
C ASN A 241 -0.07 10.94 14.99
N ALA A 242 -0.88 9.93 15.31
CA ALA A 242 -2.16 9.70 14.64
C ALA A 242 -3.04 10.96 14.74
N LEU A 243 -3.25 11.48 15.96
CA LEU A 243 -4.06 12.66 16.20
C LEU A 243 -3.51 13.91 15.50
N TYR A 244 -2.20 14.14 15.55
CA TYR A 244 -1.61 15.33 14.93
C TYR A 244 -1.76 15.32 13.42
N TYR A 245 -1.50 14.20 12.73
CA TYR A 245 -1.63 14.14 11.27
C TYR A 245 -3.07 14.21 10.78
N ASN A 246 -4.06 13.85 11.61
CA ASN A 246 -5.48 14.01 11.26
C ASN A 246 -6.06 15.37 11.68
N CYS A 247 -5.39 16.15 12.51
CA CYS A 247 -5.87 17.46 12.95
C CYS A 247 -5.40 18.61 12.04
N ARG A 248 -6.00 19.79 12.23
CA ARG A 248 -5.55 21.07 11.64
C ARG A 248 -5.18 22.03 12.76
N THR A 249 -3.95 22.53 12.74
CA THR A 249 -3.43 23.51 13.69
C THR A 249 -3.94 24.91 13.37
N ASP A 250 -4.15 25.20 12.08
CA ASP A 250 -5.02 26.27 11.60
C ASP A 250 -6.29 25.64 10.99
N GLN A 251 -7.43 25.84 11.64
CA GLN A 251 -8.72 25.29 11.17
C GLN A 251 -9.14 25.81 9.79
N SER A 252 -8.59 26.93 9.34
CA SER A 252 -8.85 27.49 8.02
C SER A 252 -7.97 26.90 6.90
N ASP A 253 -6.85 26.25 7.23
CA ASP A 253 -6.03 25.54 6.25
C ASP A 253 -6.46 24.07 6.14
N GLU A 254 -7.35 23.80 5.17
CA GLU A 254 -7.87 22.46 4.93
C GLU A 254 -6.81 21.46 4.41
N LEU A 255 -5.62 21.95 4.08
CA LEU A 255 -4.52 21.17 3.51
C LEU A 255 -3.58 20.60 4.57
N GLU A 256 -3.68 21.03 5.83
CA GLU A 256 -2.78 20.59 6.92
C GLU A 256 -2.94 19.14 7.38
N ASN A 257 -4.12 18.55 7.22
CA ASN A 257 -4.34 17.15 7.61
C ASN A 257 -3.87 16.18 6.51
N ALA A 258 -3.53 14.96 6.86
CA ALA A 258 -3.37 13.89 5.89
C ALA A 258 -4.73 13.48 5.29
N GLN A 259 -4.75 12.90 4.10
CA GLN A 259 -5.95 12.32 3.50
C GLN A 259 -6.07 10.82 3.75
N TRP A 260 -4.97 10.17 4.12
CA TRP A 260 -4.91 8.78 4.59
C TRP A 260 -3.72 8.63 5.56
N TYR A 261 -3.76 7.61 6.41
CA TYR A 261 -2.72 7.34 7.39
C TYR A 261 -2.21 5.92 7.26
N GLY A 262 -0.90 5.79 7.02
CA GLY A 262 -0.20 4.52 7.04
C GLY A 262 0.46 4.28 8.39
N ILE A 263 0.33 3.07 8.91
CA ILE A 263 1.06 2.64 10.10
C ILE A 263 1.76 1.30 9.83
N ASN A 264 3.05 1.28 10.10
CA ASN A 264 3.85 0.08 10.10
C ASN A 264 3.79 -0.55 11.49
N THR A 265 3.13 -1.69 11.60
CA THR A 265 2.82 -2.32 12.89
C THR A 265 2.96 -3.83 12.85
N TYR A 266 3.67 -4.36 13.85
CA TYR A 266 4.02 -5.78 13.96
C TYR A 266 3.45 -6.39 15.24
N VAL A 267 2.20 -6.06 15.57
CA VAL A 267 1.57 -6.38 16.87
C VAL A 267 1.01 -7.80 16.99
N HIS A 268 1.07 -8.60 15.93
CA HIS A 268 0.56 -9.98 15.89
C HIS A 268 1.68 -10.99 15.58
N CYS A 269 2.36 -11.46 16.62
CA CYS A 269 3.57 -12.31 16.55
C CYS A 269 3.37 -13.75 17.05
N GLU A 270 2.12 -14.18 17.16
CA GLU A 270 1.73 -15.51 17.67
C GLU A 270 0.74 -16.15 16.71
N ASP A 271 0.73 -17.47 16.62
CA ASP A 271 -0.22 -18.22 15.78
C ASP A 271 -1.61 -18.30 16.43
N ILE A 272 -2.25 -17.14 16.57
CA ILE A 272 -3.59 -17.00 17.15
C ILE A 272 -4.60 -16.77 16.02
N SER A 273 -5.37 -17.80 15.69
CA SER A 273 -6.42 -17.74 14.67
C SER A 273 -7.76 -17.18 15.18
N ASP A 274 -7.89 -16.95 16.49
CA ASP A 274 -9.08 -16.40 17.14
C ASP A 274 -8.89 -14.89 17.38
N PRO A 275 -9.58 -14.01 16.63
CA PRO A 275 -9.38 -12.55 16.71
C PRO A 275 -9.64 -12.01 18.12
N THR A 276 -10.52 -12.64 18.89
CA THR A 276 -10.83 -12.20 20.27
C THR A 276 -9.65 -12.35 21.22
N LYS A 277 -8.67 -13.21 20.88
CA LYS A 277 -7.46 -13.45 21.67
C LYS A 277 -6.23 -12.70 21.13
N ALA A 278 -6.34 -12.03 19.98
CA ALA A 278 -5.26 -11.27 19.36
C ALA A 278 -5.04 -9.93 20.10
N THR A 279 -4.49 -9.99 21.31
CA THR A 279 -4.41 -8.85 22.25
C THR A 279 -3.77 -7.61 21.62
N GLY A 280 -2.60 -7.73 20.98
CA GLY A 280 -1.91 -6.61 20.35
C GLY A 280 -2.74 -5.96 19.23
N PHE A 281 -3.41 -6.79 18.42
CA PHE A 281 -4.27 -6.35 17.34
C PHE A 281 -5.55 -5.66 17.84
N ASN A 282 -6.14 -6.18 18.93
CA ASN A 282 -7.29 -5.56 19.60
C ASN A 282 -6.93 -4.22 20.24
N LEU A 283 -5.76 -4.10 20.85
CA LEU A 283 -5.26 -2.82 21.37
C LEU A 283 -5.04 -1.79 20.25
N LEU A 284 -4.51 -2.22 19.09
CA LEU A 284 -4.37 -1.36 17.92
C LEU A 284 -5.74 -0.86 17.42
N ARG A 285 -6.73 -1.75 17.27
CA ARG A 285 -8.10 -1.36 16.94
C ARG A 285 -8.69 -0.39 17.96
N ASP A 286 -8.54 -0.69 19.26
CA ASP A 286 -9.13 0.10 20.33
C ASP A 286 -8.50 1.51 20.42
N SER A 287 -7.20 1.65 20.11
CA SER A 287 -6.54 2.93 19.89
C SER A 287 -7.25 3.75 18.81
N PHE A 288 -7.37 3.23 17.58
CA PHE A 288 -8.01 3.97 16.48
C PHE A 288 -9.49 4.23 16.69
N LYS A 289 -10.18 3.32 17.40
CA LYS A 289 -11.54 3.55 17.88
C LYS A 289 -11.64 4.72 18.84
N SER A 290 -10.64 4.93 19.70
CA SER A 290 -10.63 6.05 20.65
C SER A 290 -10.31 7.41 20.00
N TYR A 291 -9.67 7.40 18.83
CA TYR A 291 -9.30 8.63 18.11
C TYR A 291 -10.42 9.20 17.25
N ASP A 292 -11.50 8.44 17.01
CA ASP A 292 -12.59 8.82 16.10
C ASP A 292 -12.04 9.28 14.73
N TYR A 293 -11.18 8.43 14.15
CA TYR A 293 -10.29 8.80 13.06
C TYR A 293 -11.01 9.01 11.72
N SER A 294 -10.92 10.19 11.12
CA SER A 294 -11.75 10.57 9.98
C SER A 294 -11.24 10.16 8.60
N ILE A 295 -10.01 9.66 8.50
CA ILE A 295 -9.36 9.29 7.25
C ILE A 295 -9.04 7.79 7.22
N PRO A 296 -8.87 7.16 6.04
CA PRO A 296 -8.55 5.74 5.96
C PRO A 296 -7.21 5.44 6.63
N VAL A 297 -7.17 4.35 7.40
CA VAL A 297 -5.96 3.83 8.04
C VAL A 297 -5.54 2.56 7.34
N VAL A 298 -4.32 2.52 6.81
CA VAL A 298 -3.76 1.33 6.16
C VAL A 298 -2.63 0.80 7.02
N LEU A 299 -2.63 -0.50 7.31
CA LEU A 299 -1.45 -1.14 7.93
C LEU A 299 -0.40 -1.31 6.82
N THR A 300 0.41 -0.29 6.58
CA THR A 300 1.34 -0.22 5.44
C THR A 300 2.50 -1.19 5.55
N GLU A 301 2.75 -1.68 6.76
CA GLU A 301 3.52 -2.88 7.01
C GLU A 301 2.84 -3.68 8.13
N PHE A 302 2.70 -4.98 7.90
CA PHE A 302 2.26 -5.96 8.89
C PHE A 302 2.87 -7.33 8.58
N GLY A 303 2.68 -8.30 9.50
CA GLY A 303 3.20 -9.65 9.36
C GLY A 303 4.49 -9.86 10.16
N CYS A 304 4.37 -9.78 11.49
CA CYS A 304 5.49 -10.00 12.42
C CYS A 304 6.22 -11.32 12.14
N VAL A 305 7.54 -11.34 12.35
CA VAL A 305 8.37 -12.56 12.30
C VAL A 305 8.70 -12.97 13.74
N SER A 306 8.46 -14.24 14.06
CA SER A 306 8.57 -14.73 15.45
C SER A 306 8.83 -16.24 15.46
N PRO A 307 9.64 -16.75 16.42
CA PRO A 307 9.86 -18.19 16.58
C PRO A 307 8.61 -18.95 17.02
N ASN A 308 7.54 -18.24 17.39
CA ASN A 308 6.26 -18.86 17.77
C ASN A 308 5.43 -19.35 16.57
N PHE A 309 5.80 -18.95 15.35
CA PHE A 309 5.14 -19.43 14.13
C PHE A 309 5.63 -20.83 13.73
N PRO A 310 4.80 -21.63 13.03
CA PRO A 310 5.12 -23.00 12.69
C PRO A 310 6.33 -23.15 11.77
N THR A 311 7.00 -24.30 11.86
CA THR A 311 7.91 -24.79 10.83
C THR A 311 7.11 -25.53 9.75
N VAL A 312 7.25 -25.12 8.49
CA VAL A 312 6.56 -25.74 7.34
C VAL A 312 7.61 -26.04 6.27
N ASP A 313 7.60 -27.26 5.74
CA ASP A 313 8.54 -27.72 4.69
C ASP A 313 10.03 -27.46 5.00
N GLY A 314 10.38 -27.48 6.28
CA GLY A 314 11.74 -27.23 6.76
C GLY A 314 12.16 -25.76 6.82
N TYR A 315 11.23 -24.82 6.62
CA TYR A 315 11.40 -23.40 6.91
C TYR A 315 10.76 -23.09 8.27
N GLU A 316 11.54 -22.54 9.19
CA GLU A 316 11.06 -22.09 10.51
C GLU A 316 10.28 -20.77 10.40
N ALA A 317 9.53 -20.45 11.46
CA ALA A 317 8.84 -19.16 11.64
C ALA A 317 7.93 -18.72 10.47
N GLN A 318 7.20 -19.67 9.88
CA GLN A 318 6.31 -19.41 8.76
C GLN A 318 5.02 -18.72 9.24
N ARG A 319 4.96 -17.41 9.03
CA ARG A 319 3.86 -16.53 9.41
C ARG A 319 2.53 -17.01 8.85
N THR A 320 1.52 -17.14 9.71
CA THR A 320 0.20 -17.66 9.36
C THR A 320 -0.77 -16.58 8.89
N PHE A 321 -0.40 -15.30 9.02
CA PHE A 321 -1.14 -14.15 8.49
C PHE A 321 -2.62 -14.07 8.91
N HIS A 322 -2.94 -14.47 10.15
CA HIS A 322 -4.30 -14.30 10.67
C HIS A 322 -4.70 -12.82 10.76
N ASP A 323 -3.74 -11.91 10.99
CA ASP A 323 -3.93 -10.46 10.94
C ASP A 323 -4.40 -9.95 9.56
N ALA A 324 -3.92 -10.53 8.45
CA ALA A 324 -4.45 -10.26 7.10
C ALA A 324 -5.95 -10.58 6.99
N LYS A 325 -6.39 -11.65 7.64
CA LYS A 325 -7.82 -12.02 7.70
C LYS A 325 -8.59 -11.12 8.65
N PHE A 326 -8.05 -10.84 9.83
CA PHE A 326 -8.71 -10.06 10.87
C PHE A 326 -9.01 -8.64 10.42
N MET A 327 -8.06 -7.96 9.77
CA MET A 327 -8.25 -6.59 9.23
C MET A 327 -9.52 -6.44 8.39
N ASN A 328 -9.93 -7.52 7.71
CA ASN A 328 -11.06 -7.52 6.80
C ASN A 328 -12.39 -7.96 7.44
N LEU A 329 -12.39 -8.32 8.73
CA LEU A 329 -13.63 -8.59 9.45
C LEU A 329 -14.29 -7.27 9.85
N PRO A 330 -15.64 -7.18 9.91
CA PRO A 330 -16.36 -5.94 10.23
C PRO A 330 -15.89 -5.23 11.51
N GLU A 331 -15.49 -5.99 12.53
CA GLU A 331 -14.98 -5.44 13.80
C GLU A 331 -13.68 -4.63 13.64
N TYR A 332 -12.92 -4.86 12.57
CA TYR A 332 -11.66 -4.17 12.28
C TYR A 332 -11.77 -3.29 11.03
N SER A 333 -12.54 -3.68 10.01
CA SER A 333 -12.67 -2.94 8.76
C SER A 333 -13.40 -1.60 8.90
N ASP A 334 -14.07 -1.38 10.04
CA ASP A 334 -14.56 -0.06 10.44
C ASP A 334 -13.46 0.93 10.84
N TYR A 335 -12.25 0.45 11.17
CA TYR A 335 -11.11 1.27 11.59
C TYR A 335 -9.91 1.17 10.66
N PHE A 336 -9.74 0.03 9.98
CA PHE A 336 -8.64 -0.22 9.06
C PHE A 336 -9.16 -0.49 7.65
N ALA A 337 -8.56 0.14 6.66
CA ALA A 337 -8.88 -0.03 5.25
C ALA A 337 -8.11 -1.21 4.61
N GLY A 338 -7.59 -2.12 5.41
CA GLY A 338 -6.72 -3.23 5.00
C GLY A 338 -5.23 -2.94 5.26
N GLY A 339 -4.36 -3.67 4.57
CA GLY A 339 -2.92 -3.59 4.81
C GLY A 339 -2.04 -4.17 3.71
N VAL A 340 -0.74 -3.88 3.83
CA VAL A 340 0.32 -4.27 2.90
C VAL A 340 1.35 -5.11 3.67
N ALA A 341 1.46 -6.39 3.33
CA ALA A 341 2.33 -7.32 4.04
C ALA A 341 3.81 -6.98 3.79
N PHE A 342 4.60 -6.94 4.85
CA PHE A 342 6.04 -6.73 4.76
C PHE A 342 6.74 -8.09 4.82
N GLU A 343 7.36 -8.61 3.78
CA GLU A 343 7.61 -8.04 2.44
C GLU A 343 7.66 -9.12 1.36
N TYR A 344 7.72 -8.72 0.08
CA TYR A 344 7.73 -9.63 -1.07
C TYR A 344 8.88 -10.64 -1.04
N SER A 345 10.11 -10.16 -0.88
CA SER A 345 11.34 -10.95 -0.93
C SER A 345 12.21 -10.66 0.28
N THR A 346 12.81 -11.68 0.87
CA THR A 346 13.80 -11.54 1.94
C THR A 346 14.96 -10.67 1.48
N GLU A 347 15.19 -9.56 2.18
CA GLU A 347 16.38 -8.75 1.99
C GLU A 347 17.65 -9.46 2.50
N ASN A 348 18.46 -9.95 1.56
CA ASN A 348 19.72 -10.63 1.89
C ASN A 348 20.61 -9.81 2.85
N ALA A 349 20.68 -8.48 2.62
CA ALA A 349 21.45 -7.54 3.43
C ALA A 349 21.05 -7.51 4.92
N ASN A 350 19.78 -7.79 5.24
CA ASN A 350 19.25 -7.72 6.60
C ASN A 350 19.19 -9.11 7.25
N SER A 351 18.91 -10.15 6.47
CA SER A 351 18.58 -11.48 7.02
C SER A 351 19.78 -12.41 7.14
N MET A 352 20.77 -12.34 6.23
CA MET A 352 21.83 -13.36 6.09
C MET A 352 22.66 -13.59 7.35
N ALA A 353 22.83 -12.56 8.19
CA ALA A 353 23.60 -12.63 9.42
C ALA A 353 22.92 -13.47 10.52
N THR A 354 21.60 -13.66 10.43
CA THR A 354 20.80 -14.37 11.45
C THR A 354 20.06 -15.59 10.90
N SER A 355 19.85 -15.65 9.58
CA SER A 355 19.33 -16.81 8.87
C SER A 355 20.13 -16.97 7.59
N ALA A 356 20.96 -18.03 7.51
CA ALA A 356 21.81 -18.26 6.34
C ALA A 356 20.97 -18.69 5.14
N TYR A 357 21.37 -18.29 3.92
CA TYR A 357 20.77 -18.76 2.67
C TYR A 357 20.65 -20.30 2.67
N PRO A 358 19.51 -20.90 2.28
CA PRO A 358 18.31 -20.30 1.69
C PRO A 358 17.24 -19.91 2.74
N PHE A 359 17.66 -19.35 3.86
CA PHE A 359 16.82 -18.74 4.90
C PHE A 359 15.83 -19.71 5.59
N LYS A 360 16.27 -20.95 5.83
CA LYS A 360 15.43 -22.00 6.43
C LYS A 360 15.25 -21.87 7.95
N THR A 361 16.18 -21.21 8.63
CA THR A 361 16.13 -21.03 10.09
C THR A 361 15.50 -19.69 10.44
N TYR A 362 14.96 -19.57 11.65
CA TYR A 362 14.44 -18.29 12.14
C TYR A 362 15.55 -17.22 12.14
N GLY A 363 15.23 -16.07 11.56
CA GLY A 363 15.99 -14.83 11.69
C GLY A 363 15.01 -13.68 11.91
N PRO A 364 15.24 -12.78 12.88
CA PRO A 364 14.29 -11.71 13.21
C PRO A 364 14.02 -10.74 12.05
N GLN A 365 14.92 -10.66 11.07
CA GLN A 365 14.77 -9.83 9.86
C GLN A 365 14.36 -10.63 8.62
N ASN A 366 13.94 -11.90 8.73
CA ASN A 366 13.53 -12.71 7.57
C ASN A 366 12.04 -12.52 7.25
N TYR A 367 11.68 -11.33 6.77
CA TYR A 367 10.30 -10.92 6.51
C TYR A 367 9.76 -11.32 5.13
N GLY A 368 10.55 -11.97 4.29
CA GLY A 368 10.13 -12.34 2.93
C GLY A 368 8.92 -13.29 2.90
N LEU A 369 8.14 -13.18 1.83
CA LEU A 369 7.24 -14.24 1.36
C LEU A 369 7.98 -15.27 0.48
N GLY A 370 9.25 -14.99 0.19
CA GLY A 370 10.15 -15.78 -0.61
C GLY A 370 11.52 -15.13 -0.65
N TYR A 371 12.42 -15.64 -1.49
CA TYR A 371 13.79 -15.16 -1.62
C TYR A 371 14.28 -15.31 -3.07
N PHE A 372 15.36 -14.63 -3.42
CA PHE A 372 15.97 -14.75 -4.74
C PHE A 372 17.04 -15.85 -4.79
N SER A 373 17.12 -16.55 -5.91
CA SER A 373 18.06 -17.64 -6.19
C SER A 373 18.73 -17.42 -7.56
N PRO A 374 19.98 -17.88 -7.78
CA PRO A 374 20.90 -18.42 -6.78
C PRO A 374 21.36 -17.37 -5.74
N GLU A 375 22.07 -17.83 -4.71
CA GLU A 375 22.60 -16.99 -3.61
C GLU A 375 23.39 -15.76 -4.11
N ASP A 376 24.06 -15.87 -5.26
CA ASP A 376 24.91 -14.85 -5.86
C ASP A 376 24.30 -14.20 -7.12
N CYS A 377 22.98 -14.31 -7.31
CA CYS A 377 22.29 -13.70 -8.44
C CYS A 377 22.38 -12.16 -8.39
N THR A 378 22.45 -11.53 -9.56
CA THR A 378 22.73 -10.09 -9.69
C THR A 378 21.75 -9.31 -10.55
N ASP A 379 20.93 -9.98 -11.37
CA ASP A 379 20.07 -9.39 -12.41
C ASP A 379 20.81 -8.41 -13.37
N ALA A 380 22.14 -8.41 -13.35
CA ALA A 380 23.04 -7.69 -14.26
C ALA A 380 24.04 -8.65 -14.95
N GLY A 381 23.76 -9.96 -14.88
CA GLY A 381 24.56 -11.01 -15.49
C GLY A 381 24.07 -12.41 -15.11
N THR A 382 23.87 -12.66 -13.81
CA THR A 382 23.22 -13.88 -13.31
C THR A 382 21.78 -13.53 -12.93
N ASN A 383 20.82 -14.05 -13.69
CA ASN A 383 19.41 -13.78 -13.44
C ASN A 383 18.97 -14.36 -12.08
N CYS A 384 18.24 -13.57 -11.31
CA CYS A 384 17.57 -14.02 -10.10
C CYS A 384 16.23 -14.69 -10.46
N THR A 385 15.93 -15.82 -9.82
CA THR A 385 14.60 -16.43 -9.77
C THR A 385 13.99 -16.23 -8.39
N TYR A 386 12.68 -16.04 -8.32
CA TYR A 386 11.97 -15.92 -7.04
C TYR A 386 11.49 -17.29 -6.55
N GLU A 387 11.89 -17.67 -5.34
CA GLU A 387 11.52 -18.91 -4.67
C GLU A 387 10.59 -18.58 -3.50
N ARG A 388 9.38 -19.13 -3.50
CA ARG A 388 8.39 -18.89 -2.43
C ARG A 388 8.79 -19.60 -1.14
N PHE A 389 8.54 -18.95 -0.02
CA PHE A 389 8.40 -19.62 1.27
C PHE A 389 6.96 -20.14 1.45
N PRO A 390 6.75 -21.13 2.35
CA PRO A 390 5.41 -21.59 2.69
C PRO A 390 4.44 -20.50 3.17
N ASN A 391 4.94 -19.47 3.85
CA ASN A 391 4.10 -18.35 4.32
C ASN A 391 3.42 -17.55 3.18
N PHE A 392 3.90 -17.66 1.93
CA PHE A 392 3.22 -17.10 0.76
C PHE A 392 1.80 -17.65 0.61
N ASP A 393 1.64 -18.96 0.77
CA ASP A 393 0.33 -19.62 0.58
C ASP A 393 -0.63 -19.29 1.73
N PHE A 394 -0.12 -19.06 2.95
CA PHE A 394 -0.95 -18.58 4.07
C PHE A 394 -1.49 -17.16 3.82
N LEU A 395 -0.66 -16.24 3.32
CA LEU A 395 -1.13 -14.89 2.97
C LEU A 395 -2.14 -14.94 1.82
N LYS A 396 -1.88 -15.76 0.80
CA LYS A 396 -2.81 -15.99 -0.30
C LYS A 396 -4.16 -16.52 0.20
N GLU A 397 -4.15 -17.49 1.11
CA GLU A 397 -5.38 -18.01 1.71
C GLU A 397 -6.13 -16.90 2.45
N ALA A 398 -5.44 -16.07 3.23
CA ALA A 398 -6.06 -14.94 3.91
C ALA A 398 -6.71 -13.94 2.93
N TYR A 399 -6.03 -13.55 1.85
CA TYR A 399 -6.57 -12.63 0.84
C TYR A 399 -7.72 -13.18 0.03
N THR A 400 -7.70 -14.49 -0.28
CA THR A 400 -8.80 -15.16 -0.98
C THR A 400 -10.01 -15.42 -0.08
N SER A 401 -9.83 -15.41 1.24
CA SER A 401 -10.93 -15.55 2.20
C SER A 401 -11.76 -14.27 2.41
N TYR A 402 -11.33 -13.14 1.82
CA TYR A 402 -12.05 -11.88 1.92
C TYR A 402 -13.43 -11.95 1.25
N ASP A 403 -14.46 -11.59 2.01
CA ASP A 403 -15.84 -11.51 1.54
C ASP A 403 -16.33 -10.05 1.61
N SER A 404 -16.49 -9.42 0.45
CA SER A 404 -16.98 -8.05 0.33
C SER A 404 -18.51 -7.94 0.29
N SER A 405 -19.26 -9.04 0.39
CA SER A 405 -20.72 -9.04 0.17
C SER A 405 -21.52 -8.20 1.17
N SER A 406 -20.96 -7.99 2.36
CA SER A 406 -21.56 -7.16 3.42
C SER A 406 -21.06 -5.71 3.42
N GLU A 407 -20.07 -5.40 2.60
CA GLU A 407 -19.45 -4.08 2.59
C GLU A 407 -20.32 -3.06 1.85
N PRO A 408 -20.34 -1.81 2.31
CA PRO A 408 -21.12 -0.77 1.66
C PRO A 408 -20.50 -0.41 0.30
N THR A 409 -21.34 0.05 -0.63
CA THR A 409 -20.87 0.71 -1.85
C THR A 409 -20.76 2.21 -1.61
N LEU A 410 -20.00 2.93 -2.44
CA LEU A 410 -19.84 4.38 -2.39
C LEU A 410 -21.18 5.13 -2.31
N SER A 411 -22.19 4.62 -3.04
CA SER A 411 -23.53 5.21 -3.12
C SER A 411 -24.35 5.06 -1.83
N ASN A 412 -24.20 3.95 -1.11
CA ASN A 412 -24.96 3.66 0.11
C ASN A 412 -24.17 3.90 1.39
N TYR A 413 -22.85 4.12 1.29
CA TYR A 413 -21.99 4.37 2.42
C TYR A 413 -22.29 5.74 3.03
N ALA A 414 -22.80 5.74 4.25
CA ALA A 414 -22.89 6.92 5.09
C ALA A 414 -21.67 6.95 6.02
N VAL A 415 -20.88 8.03 5.97
CA VAL A 415 -19.73 8.21 6.87
C VAL A 415 -20.27 8.21 8.31
N PRO A 416 -19.83 7.27 9.18
CA PRO A 416 -20.34 7.21 10.54
C PRO A 416 -19.96 8.48 11.31
N SER A 417 -20.80 8.91 12.25
CA SER A 417 -20.65 10.21 12.93
C SER A 417 -19.30 10.41 13.61
N ASN A 418 -18.67 9.33 14.06
CA ASN A 418 -17.36 9.31 14.69
C ASN A 418 -16.19 9.29 13.70
N HIS A 419 -16.45 9.44 12.39
CA HIS A 419 -15.43 9.57 11.34
C HIS A 419 -15.62 10.84 10.49
N VAL A 420 -16.56 11.73 10.86
CA VAL A 420 -16.89 12.92 10.06
C VAL A 420 -15.88 14.06 10.26
N GLN A 421 -15.39 14.22 11.49
CA GLN A 421 -14.59 15.38 11.89
C GLN A 421 -13.13 15.00 12.01
N THR A 422 -12.24 15.88 11.54
CA THR A 422 -10.80 15.78 11.82
C THR A 422 -10.55 15.71 13.32
N SER A 423 -9.52 14.99 13.73
CA SER A 423 -9.15 14.87 15.13
C SER A 423 -8.84 16.24 15.75
N THR A 424 -9.05 16.37 17.06
CA THR A 424 -8.53 17.53 17.81
C THR A 424 -7.01 17.39 17.91
N CYS A 425 -6.26 18.46 17.64
CA CYS A 425 -4.81 18.43 17.79
C CYS A 425 -4.43 18.13 19.25
N PRO A 426 -3.38 17.31 19.49
CA PRO A 426 -2.81 17.15 20.81
C PRO A 426 -2.50 18.49 21.47
N LYS A 427 -2.56 18.55 22.80
CA LYS A 427 -2.23 19.77 23.52
C LYS A 427 -0.80 20.23 23.19
N ASP A 428 -0.62 21.54 23.03
CA ASP A 428 0.69 22.16 22.73
C ASP A 428 1.27 21.71 21.37
N SER A 429 0.40 21.29 20.45
CA SER A 429 0.75 20.96 19.07
C SER A 429 1.44 22.14 18.37
N PRO A 430 2.59 21.94 17.69
CA PRO A 430 3.26 23.00 16.95
C PRO A 430 2.39 23.45 15.77
N VAL A 431 2.19 24.76 15.65
CA VAL A 431 1.41 25.38 14.55
C VAL A 431 2.34 25.64 13.38
N LEU A 432 1.94 25.25 12.17
CA LEU A 432 2.84 25.37 11.00
C LEU A 432 3.21 26.82 10.66
N SER A 433 2.32 27.77 10.94
CA SER A 433 2.54 29.20 10.70
C SER A 433 3.56 29.84 11.66
N ASP A 434 3.92 29.16 12.76
CA ASP A 434 4.92 29.66 13.71
C ASP A 434 6.35 29.44 13.20
N PHE A 435 6.52 28.68 12.12
CA PHE A 435 7.80 28.38 11.50
C PHE A 435 8.02 29.20 10.23
N THR A 436 9.29 29.42 9.90
CA THR A 436 9.71 29.91 8.57
C THR A 436 10.30 28.74 7.79
N TRP A 437 9.64 28.36 6.69
CA TRP A 437 10.00 27.18 5.91
C TRP A 437 10.87 27.57 4.71
N GLU A 438 11.99 26.86 4.52
CA GLU A 438 12.90 27.11 3.40
C GLU A 438 12.17 27.01 2.05
N GLY A 439 11.34 25.97 1.90
CA GLY A 439 10.58 25.67 0.68
C GLY A 439 9.49 26.70 0.31
N ASP A 440 9.13 27.63 1.20
CA ASP A 440 8.19 28.71 0.88
C ASP A 440 8.88 29.85 0.10
N SER A 441 10.18 30.01 0.30
CA SER A 441 11.02 31.01 -0.38
C SER A 441 11.78 30.47 -1.59
N ALA A 442 11.74 29.17 -1.84
CA ALA A 442 12.42 28.54 -2.96
C ALA A 442 11.77 28.94 -4.30
N SER A 443 12.57 29.52 -5.20
CA SER A 443 12.15 29.74 -6.58
C SER A 443 12.22 28.42 -7.35
N GLY A 444 11.09 27.96 -7.90
CA GLY A 444 11.06 26.77 -8.76
C GLY A 444 10.08 25.68 -8.33
N ALA A 445 8.86 26.08 -7.93
CA ALA A 445 7.76 25.11 -7.86
C ALA A 445 7.60 24.43 -9.23
N GLU A 446 7.36 23.12 -9.21
CA GLU A 446 7.18 22.35 -10.44
C GLU A 446 6.03 22.96 -11.25
N ALA A 447 6.18 23.02 -12.58
CA ALA A 447 5.13 23.57 -13.40
C ALA A 447 4.00 22.54 -13.53
N CYS A 448 2.75 22.99 -13.48
CA CYS A 448 1.63 22.08 -13.73
C CYS A 448 1.76 21.46 -15.13
N PRO A 449 1.74 20.13 -15.26
CA PRO A 449 1.83 19.48 -16.55
C PRO A 449 0.62 19.83 -17.42
N SER A 450 0.81 19.82 -18.74
CA SER A 450 -0.31 20.02 -19.67
C SER A 450 -1.36 18.92 -19.51
N LYS A 451 -2.59 19.14 -19.99
CA LYS A 451 -3.65 18.12 -19.93
C LYS A 451 -3.28 16.80 -20.61
N THR A 452 -2.42 16.84 -21.62
CA THR A 452 -1.97 15.65 -22.35
C THR A 452 -0.87 14.91 -21.59
N GLU A 453 -0.01 15.61 -20.87
CA GLU A 453 1.02 14.99 -20.02
C GLU A 453 0.41 14.45 -18.72
N ALA A 454 -0.53 15.19 -18.13
CA ALA A 454 -1.18 14.88 -16.86
C ALA A 454 -2.10 13.64 -16.87
N ARG A 455 -2.25 12.96 -18.02
CA ARG A 455 -3.03 11.73 -18.14
C ARG A 455 -2.29 10.74 -19.02
N TYR A 456 -2.22 9.50 -18.57
CA TYR A 456 -1.69 8.41 -19.36
C TYR A 456 -2.69 7.26 -19.43
N GLN A 457 -3.07 6.88 -20.65
CA GLN A 457 -3.91 5.71 -20.90
C GLN A 457 -3.02 4.57 -21.37
N CYS A 458 -2.96 3.49 -20.58
CA CYS A 458 -2.19 2.32 -20.96
C CYS A 458 -2.72 1.68 -22.25
N PRO A 459 -1.82 1.30 -23.18
CA PRO A 459 -2.23 0.63 -24.40
C PRO A 459 -2.85 -0.73 -24.06
N ASN A 460 -3.87 -1.14 -24.84
CA ASN A 460 -4.58 -2.42 -24.69
C ASN A 460 -5.49 -2.55 -23.46
N LEU A 461 -5.69 -1.49 -22.67
CA LEU A 461 -6.82 -1.40 -21.74
C LEU A 461 -8.00 -0.68 -22.43
N PRO A 462 -9.25 -1.16 -22.26
CA PRO A 462 -10.45 -0.46 -22.72
C PRO A 462 -10.45 1.04 -22.37
N SER A 463 -10.90 1.85 -23.32
CA SER A 463 -10.98 3.31 -23.14
C SER A 463 -11.96 3.67 -22.03
N ARG A 464 -11.53 4.56 -21.13
CA ARG A 464 -12.31 5.14 -20.04
C ARG A 464 -13.71 5.63 -20.46
N GLN A 465 -14.75 5.23 -19.73
CA GLN A 465 -15.99 6.00 -19.69
C GLN A 465 -15.78 7.22 -18.79
N ASP A 466 -16.09 8.42 -19.29
CA ASP A 466 -15.96 9.68 -18.54
C ASP A 466 -16.98 9.73 -17.41
N GLY A 467 -16.63 9.16 -16.26
CA GLY A 467 -17.37 9.21 -15.01
C GLY A 467 -16.87 10.32 -14.08
N SER A 468 -16.50 11.49 -14.63
CA SER A 468 -16.10 12.64 -13.81
C SER A 468 -17.27 13.16 -12.96
N LEU A 469 -17.47 12.57 -11.79
CA LEU A 469 -18.08 13.27 -10.67
C LEU A 469 -17.09 14.38 -10.26
N HIS A 470 -17.56 15.62 -10.25
CA HIS A 470 -16.81 16.76 -9.74
C HIS A 470 -16.28 16.42 -8.34
N LEU A 471 -14.94 16.39 -8.21
CA LEU A 471 -14.19 16.08 -6.98
C LEU A 471 -14.41 17.10 -5.85
N ASP A 472 -15.14 18.18 -6.12
CA ASP A 472 -15.36 19.31 -5.21
C ASP A 472 -16.27 18.96 -4.01
N GLU A 473 -16.96 17.81 -4.01
CA GLU A 473 -17.86 17.40 -2.91
C GLU A 473 -17.39 16.18 -2.10
N ILE A 474 -16.25 15.55 -2.43
CA ILE A 474 -15.84 14.27 -1.83
C ILE A 474 -14.56 14.37 -0.98
N ASN A 475 -13.69 15.35 -1.23
CA ASN A 475 -12.46 15.57 -0.46
C ASN A 475 -12.59 16.59 0.69
N SER A 476 -13.72 17.28 0.81
CA SER A 476 -13.99 18.24 1.88
C SER A 476 -14.93 17.62 2.90
N GLY A 477 -14.39 17.16 4.02
CA GLY A 477 -15.15 16.68 5.19
C GLY A 477 -15.93 17.80 5.89
N SER A 478 -16.89 18.41 5.20
CA SER A 478 -17.77 19.44 5.77
C SER A 478 -19.18 19.27 5.22
N GLY A 479 -19.93 18.38 5.84
CA GLY A 479 -21.37 18.31 5.68
C GLY A 479 -22.02 19.55 6.30
N ASN A 480 -22.26 20.58 5.49
CA ASN A 480 -23.18 21.66 5.84
C ASN A 480 -24.59 21.07 5.87
N ASN A 481 -25.19 20.98 7.06
CA ASN A 481 -26.62 20.75 7.17
C ASN A 481 -27.28 21.87 7.96
N ASP A 482 -28.29 22.42 7.29
CA ASP A 482 -28.92 23.68 7.60
C ASP A 482 -29.79 23.57 8.87
N SER A 483 -29.72 24.66 9.62
CA SER A 483 -30.50 25.08 10.77
C SER A 483 -31.87 24.42 11.04
N ARG A 484 -32.02 23.78 12.21
CA ARG A 484 -33.27 23.78 13.00
C ARG A 484 -32.97 23.72 14.51
N GLY A 485 -33.33 24.80 15.20
CA GLY A 485 -33.08 25.01 16.62
C GLY A 485 -33.82 24.04 17.54
N GLY A 486 -33.12 23.60 18.58
CA GLY A 486 -33.65 22.85 19.70
C GLY A 486 -32.75 23.04 20.92
N THR A 487 -33.16 23.92 21.81
CA THR A 487 -32.50 24.25 23.07
C THR A 487 -32.46 23.02 23.99
N VAL A 488 -31.28 22.57 24.42
CA VAL A 488 -31.16 21.60 25.53
C VAL A 488 -30.10 22.06 26.54
N VAL A 489 -30.50 21.92 27.80
CA VAL A 489 -29.99 22.53 29.02
C VAL A 489 -28.71 21.85 29.50
N LYS A 490 -27.73 22.67 29.92
CA LYS A 490 -26.54 22.25 30.68
C LYS A 490 -26.91 21.77 32.08
N SER A 491 -26.31 20.66 32.51
CA SER A 491 -26.11 20.35 33.92
C SER A 491 -24.74 19.67 34.10
N GLY A 492 -23.85 20.35 34.82
CA GLY A 492 -22.57 19.79 35.30
C GLY A 492 -22.79 18.84 36.49
N VAL A 493 -21.80 18.02 36.84
CA VAL A 493 -20.89 18.15 38.03
C VAL A 493 -20.38 16.70 38.31
N PRO A 494 -19.22 16.41 38.96
CA PRO A 494 -17.83 16.80 38.72
C PRO A 494 -16.87 15.57 38.64
N SER A 495 -15.58 15.87 38.58
CA SER A 495 -14.38 15.01 38.60
C SER A 495 -14.24 14.00 39.75
N GLY A 496 -13.58 12.87 39.45
CA GLY A 496 -12.86 12.03 40.41
C GLY A 496 -11.70 11.30 39.73
N HIS A 497 -10.47 11.77 39.96
CA HIS A 497 -9.23 11.11 39.57
C HIS A 497 -8.87 10.02 40.58
N GLU A 498 -8.43 8.86 40.08
CA GLU A 498 -7.30 8.09 40.62
C GLU A 498 -6.80 7.14 39.53
N GLY A 499 -5.76 7.58 38.81
CA GLY A 499 -5.07 6.78 37.80
C GLY A 499 -3.89 6.04 38.43
N VAL A 500 -3.96 4.71 38.45
CA VAL A 500 -2.81 3.86 38.76
C VAL A 500 -2.06 3.62 37.45
N ALA A 501 -0.87 4.22 37.36
CA ALA A 501 0.07 3.98 36.27
C ALA A 501 0.68 2.57 36.40
N ILE A 502 0.31 1.66 35.49
CA ILE A 502 1.03 0.41 35.29
C ILE A 502 1.85 0.58 34.00
N ARG A 503 3.14 0.91 34.19
CA ARG A 503 4.13 0.84 33.11
C ARG A 503 4.53 -0.62 32.92
N PHE A 504 4.16 -1.23 31.81
CA PHE A 504 4.77 -2.47 31.36
C PHE A 504 6.01 -2.15 30.52
N LEU A 505 7.16 -2.60 31.00
CA LEU A 505 8.38 -2.74 30.21
C LEU A 505 8.17 -3.88 29.20
N MET A 506 8.09 -3.55 27.93
CA MET A 506 8.46 -4.43 26.82
C MET A 506 9.36 -3.60 25.91
N ALA A 507 10.61 -3.44 26.31
CA ALA A 507 11.66 -2.82 25.51
C ALA A 507 12.90 -3.70 25.59
N ALA A 508 13.04 -4.61 24.65
CA ALA A 508 14.31 -5.18 24.21
C ALA A 508 14.05 -5.87 22.86
N PHE A 509 14.87 -5.53 21.86
CA PHE A 509 14.87 -5.97 20.45
C PHE A 509 14.08 -5.10 19.47
N ALA A 510 14.60 -3.90 19.22
CA ALA A 510 14.59 -3.25 17.90
C ALA A 510 15.79 -2.28 17.86
N MET A 511 16.98 -2.81 17.58
CA MET A 511 18.21 -2.04 17.38
C MET A 511 18.99 -2.69 16.23
N ILE A 512 18.30 -2.93 15.11
CA ILE A 512 18.92 -3.25 13.82
C ILE A 512 18.11 -2.54 12.74
N ALA A 513 18.82 -1.73 11.98
CA ALA A 513 18.38 -0.77 10.97
C ALA A 513 17.22 -1.21 10.07
N PHE A 514 16.24 -0.32 9.93
CA PHE A 514 15.40 -0.22 8.73
C PHE A 514 16.01 0.90 7.88
N TYR A 515 16.64 0.53 6.77
CA TYR A 515 16.94 1.46 5.69
C TYR A 515 16.30 0.87 4.44
N LEU A 516 15.00 1.11 4.28
CA LEU A 516 14.32 1.08 2.99
C LEU A 516 13.99 2.52 2.61
#